data_AF-A0A1V5VIM3-F1
#
_entry.id   AF-A0A1V5VIM3-F1
#
_cell.length_a   1.000
_cell.length_b   1.000
_cell.length_c   1.000
_cell.angle_alpha   90.00
_cell.angle_beta   90.00
_cell.angle_gamma   90.00
#
_symmetry.space_group_name_H-M   'P 1'
#
loop_
_entity.id
_entity.type
_entity.pdbx_description
1 polymer ?
#
loop_
_entity_poly.entity_id
_entity_poly.type
_entity_poly.pdbx_seq_one_letter_code
_entity_poly.pdbx_strand_id
1 'polypeptide(L)'
;MEDGEQKMETLVVATKKEIIQQRIEILVEAGLIPVIIDVDSFAVENAISINLSEEDLRKTFLVVNCGVQTTNIIIIEKGKSRVVRDVFIAGETFTKMLQRNLQTNWTQAEENKIKYGISEPAAPSSEDDVSGPLQQQVASLLSASVKELVSEIQRSIDYYQTQGAASDKHIDRIFLCGGTMLMKGIAGYVESRIKLPVTIFNPFTKIAPGNTPVSDPEFTFAQYAVAVGLATRSKGDTEK
;
A
#
# COMPACT_ATOMS: atom_id res chain seq x y z
N MET A 1 -21.57 -38.73 5.11
CA MET A 1 -21.07 -37.75 6.10
C MET A 1 -19.62 -38.13 6.29
N GLU A 2 -18.70 -37.44 5.62
CA GLU A 2 -17.27 -37.74 5.74
C GLU A 2 -16.74 -37.17 7.05
N ASP A 3 -16.08 -38.03 7.82
CA ASP A 3 -15.48 -37.78 9.12
C ASP A 3 -14.41 -36.69 9.04
N GLY A 4 -14.53 -35.69 9.91
CA GLY A 4 -13.49 -35.29 10.87
C GLY A 4 -12.05 -34.96 10.44
N GLU A 5 -11.70 -34.86 9.16
CA GLU A 5 -10.35 -34.46 8.77
C GLU A 5 -10.08 -33.00 9.16
N GLN A 6 -9.08 -32.79 10.02
CA GLN A 6 -8.54 -31.46 10.33
C GLN A 6 -8.03 -30.83 9.02
N LYS A 7 -8.80 -29.89 8.47
CA LYS A 7 -8.37 -29.11 7.32
C LYS A 7 -7.24 -28.18 7.74
N MET A 8 -6.05 -28.40 7.19
CA MET A 8 -4.93 -27.47 7.30
C MET A 8 -5.10 -26.36 6.28
N GLU A 9 -5.20 -25.11 6.74
CA GLU A 9 -5.17 -23.93 5.87
C GLU A 9 -3.69 -23.63 5.57
N THR A 10 -3.29 -23.64 4.30
CA THR A 10 -1.91 -23.38 3.87
C THR A 10 -1.90 -22.25 2.87
N LEU A 11 -0.98 -21.31 3.07
CA LEU A 11 -0.70 -20.25 2.10
C LEU A 11 0.46 -20.69 1.21
N VAL A 12 0.33 -20.47 -0.10
CA VAL A 12 1.36 -20.83 -1.07
C VAL A 12 1.75 -19.58 -1.87
N VAL A 13 3.03 -19.23 -1.82
CA VAL A 13 3.65 -18.24 -2.68
C VAL A 13 4.51 -18.94 -3.72
N ALA A 14 4.30 -18.63 -5.00
CA ALA A 14 5.09 -19.18 -6.09
C ALA A 14 5.48 -18.09 -7.08
N THR A 15 6.72 -18.13 -7.56
CA THR A 15 7.22 -17.23 -8.60
C THR A 15 8.20 -17.98 -9.50
N LYS A 16 8.48 -17.39 -10.66
CA LYS A 16 9.46 -17.92 -11.61
C LYS A 16 10.87 -17.81 -11.03
N LYS A 17 11.64 -18.89 -11.11
CA LYS A 17 13.02 -18.95 -10.61
C LYS A 17 13.88 -17.84 -11.19
N GLU A 18 13.65 -17.49 -12.45
CA GLU A 18 14.41 -16.46 -13.17
C GLU A 18 14.25 -15.07 -12.52
N ILE A 19 13.06 -14.74 -12.00
CA ILE A 19 12.80 -13.46 -11.32
C ILE A 19 13.59 -13.37 -10.02
N ILE A 20 13.67 -14.49 -9.28
CA ILE A 20 14.44 -14.58 -8.04
C ILE A 20 15.94 -14.46 -8.33
N GLN A 21 16.41 -15.18 -9.35
CA GLN A 21 17.82 -15.21 -9.72
C GLN A 21 18.34 -13.82 -10.11
N GLN A 22 17.58 -13.07 -10.92
CA GLN A 22 17.94 -11.70 -11.30
C GLN A 22 18.09 -10.76 -10.10
N ARG A 23 17.23 -10.91 -9.06
CA ARG A 23 17.32 -10.10 -7.84
C ARG A 23 18.54 -10.47 -7.00
N ILE A 24 18.86 -11.76 -6.91
CA ILE A 24 20.06 -12.25 -6.20
C ILE A 24 21.32 -11.68 -6.85
N GLU A 25 21.39 -11.72 -8.18
CA GLU A 25 22.56 -11.23 -8.94
C GLU A 25 22.84 -9.76 -8.65
N ILE A 26 21.82 -8.89 -8.68
CA ILE A 26 21.96 -7.46 -8.36
C ILE A 26 22.54 -7.25 -6.95
N LEU A 27 22.07 -8.01 -5.96
CA LEU A 27 22.54 -7.90 -4.58
C LEU A 27 23.99 -8.38 -4.43
N VAL A 28 24.34 -9.49 -5.08
CA VAL A 28 25.69 -10.04 -5.06
C VAL A 28 26.69 -9.11 -5.77
N GLU A 29 26.30 -8.52 -6.90
CA GLU A 29 27.11 -7.52 -7.61
C GLU A 29 27.34 -6.26 -6.76
N ALA A 30 26.37 -5.89 -5.92
CA ALA A 30 26.52 -4.82 -4.93
C ALA A 30 27.36 -5.22 -3.70
N GLY A 31 27.88 -6.45 -3.64
CA GLY A 31 28.68 -6.96 -2.52
C GLY A 31 27.87 -7.41 -1.30
N LEU A 32 26.56 -7.63 -1.48
CA LEU A 32 25.65 -8.07 -0.42
C LEU A 32 25.42 -9.58 -0.47
N ILE A 33 25.09 -10.16 0.69
CA ILE A 33 24.72 -11.57 0.81
C ILE A 33 23.21 -11.65 1.04
N PRO A 34 22.40 -12.02 0.03
CA PRO A 34 20.96 -12.19 0.21
C PRO A 34 20.69 -13.38 1.15
N VAL A 35 20.02 -13.11 2.27
CA VAL A 35 19.67 -14.12 3.27
C VAL A 35 18.23 -14.61 3.15
N ILE A 36 17.31 -13.74 2.73
CA ILE A 36 15.88 -13.98 2.62
C ILE A 36 15.37 -13.25 1.39
N ILE A 37 14.42 -13.88 0.69
CA ILE A 37 13.61 -13.25 -0.34
C ILE A 37 12.16 -13.47 0.06
N ASP A 38 11.37 -12.41 0.01
CA ASP A 38 10.01 -12.37 0.50
C ASP A 38 9.11 -11.65 -0.52
N VAL A 39 7.80 -11.68 -0.30
CA VAL A 39 6.83 -10.89 -1.06
C VAL A 39 6.43 -9.64 -0.30
N ASP A 40 6.13 -8.57 -1.05
CA ASP A 40 5.79 -7.26 -0.49
C ASP A 40 4.66 -7.33 0.54
N SER A 41 3.65 -8.17 0.29
CA SER A 41 2.49 -8.31 1.17
C SER A 41 2.85 -8.79 2.57
N PHE A 42 3.75 -9.78 2.70
CA PHE A 42 4.17 -10.28 4.02
C PHE A 42 5.18 -9.38 4.69
N ALA A 43 6.05 -8.73 3.92
CA ALA A 43 6.86 -7.66 4.46
C ALA A 43 5.98 -6.56 5.08
N VAL A 44 4.94 -6.11 4.38
CA VAL A 44 4.00 -5.11 4.91
C VAL A 44 3.24 -5.61 6.15
N GLU A 45 2.79 -6.87 6.16
CA GLU A 45 2.17 -7.49 7.35
C GLU A 45 3.11 -7.46 8.57
N ASN A 46 4.39 -7.79 8.38
CA ASN A 46 5.39 -7.73 9.44
C ASN A 46 5.57 -6.30 9.96
N ALA A 47 5.66 -5.31 9.06
CA ALA A 47 5.78 -3.91 9.42
C ALA A 47 4.57 -3.42 10.23
N ILE A 48 3.34 -3.81 9.84
CA ILE A 48 2.13 -3.51 10.60
C ILE A 48 2.21 -4.16 11.98
N SER A 49 2.57 -5.44 12.04
CA SER A 49 2.55 -6.23 13.27
C SER A 49 3.46 -5.66 14.36
N ILE A 50 4.67 -5.19 14.01
CA ILE A 50 5.58 -4.59 14.99
C ILE A 50 5.15 -3.19 15.48
N ASN A 51 4.22 -2.53 14.77
CA ASN A 51 3.76 -1.18 15.09
C ASN A 51 2.41 -1.18 15.85
N LEU A 52 1.74 -2.33 15.98
CA LEU A 52 0.47 -2.46 16.68
C LEU A 52 0.65 -2.94 18.13
N SER A 53 -0.31 -2.59 18.98
CA SER A 53 -0.40 -3.15 20.33
C SER A 53 -0.93 -4.60 20.29
N GLU A 54 -0.68 -5.38 21.33
CA GLU A 54 -1.28 -6.73 21.50
C GLU A 54 -2.81 -6.72 21.42
N GLU A 55 -3.44 -5.61 21.82
CA GLU A 55 -4.89 -5.44 21.70
C GLU A 55 -5.30 -5.19 20.25
N ASP A 56 -4.58 -4.33 19.54
CA ASP A 56 -4.84 -4.03 18.14
C ASP A 56 -4.56 -5.23 17.24
N LEU A 57 -3.58 -6.07 17.57
CA LEU A 57 -3.31 -7.32 16.84
C LEU A 57 -4.50 -8.29 16.82
N ARG A 58 -5.49 -8.14 17.71
CA ARG A 58 -6.72 -8.97 17.70
C ARG A 58 -7.81 -8.44 16.77
N LYS A 59 -7.64 -7.24 16.21
CA LYS A 59 -8.57 -6.59 15.28
C LYS A 59 -8.34 -7.05 13.84
N THR A 60 -9.17 -6.56 12.94
CA THR A 60 -9.05 -6.80 11.50
C THR A 60 -8.73 -5.51 10.77
N PHE A 61 -7.68 -5.52 9.96
CA PHE A 61 -7.24 -4.36 9.19
C PHE A 61 -7.21 -4.67 7.70
N LEU A 62 -7.58 -3.68 6.90
CA LEU A 62 -7.29 -3.69 5.47
C LEU A 62 -6.07 -2.80 5.22
N VAL A 63 -5.07 -3.34 4.54
CA VAL A 63 -3.85 -2.62 4.18
C VAL A 63 -3.79 -2.48 2.67
N VAL A 64 -3.55 -1.26 2.19
CA VAL A 64 -3.35 -0.96 0.77
C VAL A 64 -1.95 -0.42 0.59
N ASN A 65 -1.06 -1.26 0.06
CA ASN A 65 0.29 -0.85 -0.33
C ASN A 65 0.32 -0.53 -1.82
N CYS A 66 0.38 0.75 -2.19
CA CYS A 66 0.41 1.16 -3.61
C CYS A 66 1.78 1.70 -4.00
N GLY A 67 2.51 0.87 -4.75
CA GLY A 67 3.79 1.23 -5.36
C GLY A 67 3.62 1.87 -6.73
N VAL A 68 4.68 1.77 -7.55
CA VAL A 68 4.69 2.30 -8.92
C VAL A 68 3.93 1.37 -9.88
N GLN A 69 4.15 0.06 -9.80
CA GLN A 69 3.59 -0.90 -10.76
C GLN A 69 2.43 -1.74 -10.22
N THR A 70 2.42 -1.98 -8.91
CA THR A 70 1.47 -2.88 -8.26
C THR A 70 0.88 -2.22 -7.02
N THR A 71 -0.37 -2.57 -6.73
CA THR A 71 -1.01 -2.33 -5.44
C THR A 71 -1.33 -3.66 -4.78
N ASN A 72 -0.82 -3.89 -3.57
CA ASN A 72 -1.20 -5.03 -2.74
C ASN A 72 -2.36 -4.61 -1.84
N ILE A 73 -3.46 -5.37 -1.88
CA ILE A 73 -4.59 -5.24 -0.96
C ILE A 73 -4.56 -6.46 -0.04
N ILE A 74 -4.38 -6.21 1.25
CA ILE A 74 -4.15 -7.24 2.26
C ILE A 74 -5.20 -7.07 3.34
N ILE A 75 -5.88 -8.15 3.75
CA ILE A 75 -6.75 -8.13 4.93
C ILE A 75 -6.09 -9.00 5.98
N ILE A 76 -5.72 -8.37 7.10
CA ILE A 76 -5.06 -9.00 8.23
C ILE A 76 -6.09 -9.15 9.34
N GLU A 77 -6.44 -10.38 9.69
CA GLU A 77 -7.33 -10.70 10.81
C GLU A 77 -6.50 -11.34 11.93
N LYS A 78 -6.55 -10.78 13.14
CA LYS A 78 -5.86 -11.36 14.31
C LYS A 78 -4.35 -11.56 14.07
N GLY A 79 -3.73 -10.60 13.40
CA GLY A 79 -2.30 -10.62 13.07
C GLY A 79 -1.91 -11.62 11.98
N LYS A 80 -2.86 -12.15 11.20
CA LYS A 80 -2.60 -13.07 10.08
C LYS A 80 -3.29 -12.61 8.81
N SER A 81 -2.59 -12.66 7.68
CA SER A 81 -3.21 -12.45 6.36
C SER A 81 -4.33 -13.45 6.06
N ARG A 82 -5.51 -12.93 5.71
CA ARG A 82 -6.69 -13.69 5.24
C ARG A 82 -6.97 -13.48 3.76
N VAL A 83 -6.64 -12.30 3.25
CA VAL A 83 -6.74 -11.97 1.83
C VAL A 83 -5.45 -11.29 1.43
N VAL A 84 -4.87 -11.74 0.33
CA VAL A 84 -3.76 -11.08 -0.35
C VAL A 84 -4.12 -11.00 -1.83
N ARG A 85 -4.24 -9.79 -2.36
CA ARG A 85 -4.62 -9.58 -3.74
C ARG A 85 -3.81 -8.46 -4.37
N ASP A 86 -3.20 -8.77 -5.50
CA ASP A 86 -2.50 -7.79 -6.32
C ASP A 86 -3.44 -7.20 -7.37
N VAL A 87 -3.37 -5.89 -7.52
CA VAL A 87 -4.04 -5.16 -8.61
C VAL A 87 -3.05 -4.25 -9.32
N PHE A 88 -3.23 -4.09 -10.63
CA PHE A 88 -2.32 -3.35 -11.50
C PHE A 88 -2.77 -1.91 -11.77
N ILE A 89 -3.51 -1.34 -10.82
CA ILE A 89 -3.82 0.09 -10.76
C ILE A 89 -2.89 0.69 -9.71
N ALA A 90 -1.82 1.33 -10.16
CA ALA A 90 -0.73 1.79 -9.32
C ALA A 90 -0.16 3.13 -9.81
N GLY A 91 0.92 3.60 -9.18
CA GLY A 91 1.54 4.91 -9.44
C GLY A 91 1.73 5.24 -10.92
N GLU A 92 2.23 4.29 -11.71
CA GLU A 92 2.47 4.43 -13.14
C GLU A 92 1.18 4.67 -13.93
N THR A 93 0.06 4.04 -13.56
CA THR A 93 -1.25 4.24 -14.19
C THR A 93 -1.64 5.72 -14.13
N PHE A 94 -1.49 6.32 -12.95
CA PHE A 94 -1.79 7.73 -12.71
C PHE A 94 -0.85 8.65 -13.51
N THR A 95 0.45 8.38 -13.46
CA THR A 95 1.46 9.23 -14.11
C THR A 95 1.34 9.19 -15.63
N LYS A 96 1.16 8.00 -16.25
CA LYS A 96 0.93 7.85 -17.70
C LYS A 96 -0.35 8.56 -18.15
N MET A 97 -1.39 8.56 -17.32
CA MET A 97 -2.64 9.26 -17.64
C MET A 97 -2.42 10.78 -17.70
N LEU A 98 -1.72 11.36 -16.73
CA LEU A 98 -1.37 12.78 -16.75
C LEU A 98 -0.45 13.11 -17.93
N GLN A 99 0.56 12.29 -18.17
CA GLN A 99 1.49 12.46 -19.29
C GLN A 99 0.77 12.57 -20.64
N ARG A 100 -0.18 11.67 -20.91
CA ARG A 100 -0.94 11.64 -22.16
C ARG A 100 -1.87 12.83 -22.32
N ASN A 101 -2.58 13.21 -21.26
CA ASN A 101 -3.63 14.24 -21.33
C ASN A 101 -3.08 15.66 -21.21
N LEU A 102 -1.97 15.85 -20.48
CA LEU A 102 -1.31 17.15 -20.33
C LEU A 102 -0.19 17.37 -21.36
N GLN A 103 0.14 16.35 -22.15
CA GLN A 103 1.24 16.37 -23.14
C GLN A 103 2.60 16.75 -22.51
N THR A 104 2.83 16.32 -21.27
CA THR A 104 4.07 16.56 -20.52
C THR A 104 5.01 15.36 -20.59
N ASN A 105 6.25 15.53 -20.12
CA ASN A 105 7.13 14.39 -19.89
C ASN A 105 6.78 13.66 -18.57
N TRP A 106 7.40 12.49 -18.35
CA TRP A 106 7.14 11.68 -17.16
C TRP A 106 7.38 12.45 -15.85
N THR A 107 8.51 13.14 -15.74
CA THR A 107 8.90 13.89 -14.53
C THR A 107 7.85 14.94 -14.17
N GLN A 108 7.45 15.77 -15.14
CA GLN A 108 6.42 16.79 -14.94
C GLN A 108 5.06 16.18 -14.60
N ALA A 109 4.70 15.06 -15.21
CA ALA A 109 3.46 14.34 -14.87
C ALA A 109 3.49 13.80 -13.43
N GLU A 110 4.62 13.26 -12.98
CA GLU A 110 4.81 12.78 -11.61
C GLU A 110 4.77 13.93 -10.60
N GLU A 111 5.45 15.04 -10.89
CA GLU A 111 5.42 16.27 -10.08
C GLU A 111 3.98 16.79 -9.93
N ASN A 112 3.22 16.85 -11.03
CA ASN A 112 1.82 17.26 -11.00
C ASN A 112 0.95 16.29 -10.17
N LYS A 113 1.18 14.97 -10.29
CA LYS A 113 0.47 13.96 -9.49
C LYS A 113 0.74 14.16 -7.99
N ILE A 114 1.99 14.33 -7.58
CA ILE A 114 2.39 14.51 -6.18
C ILE A 114 1.88 15.85 -5.65
N LYS A 115 2.02 16.92 -6.44
CA LYS A 115 1.70 18.29 -6.04
C LYS A 115 0.19 18.52 -5.89
N TYR A 116 -0.61 18.00 -6.81
CA TYR A 116 -2.05 18.30 -6.88
C TYR A 116 -2.93 17.14 -6.42
N GLY A 117 -2.57 15.90 -6.77
CA GLY A 117 -3.36 14.71 -6.46
C GLY A 117 -4.83 14.83 -6.91
N ILE A 118 -5.75 14.34 -6.10
CA ILE A 118 -7.20 14.44 -6.32
C ILE A 118 -7.85 15.51 -5.44
N SER A 119 -7.05 16.41 -4.86
CA SER A 119 -7.57 17.47 -4.01
C SER A 119 -8.30 18.52 -4.83
N GLU A 120 -9.47 18.95 -4.35
CA GLU A 120 -10.16 20.10 -4.92
C GLU A 120 -9.29 21.37 -4.78
N PRO A 121 -9.36 22.30 -5.75
CA PRO A 121 -8.71 23.60 -5.62
C PRO A 121 -9.19 24.30 -4.34
N ALA A 122 -8.26 24.91 -3.61
CA ALA A 122 -8.67 25.88 -2.59
C ALA A 122 -9.38 27.06 -3.28
N ALA A 123 -10.20 27.80 -2.52
CA ALA A 123 -10.76 29.06 -3.02
C ALA A 123 -9.60 29.95 -3.53
N PRO A 124 -9.76 30.62 -4.69
CA PRO A 124 -8.68 31.37 -5.32
C PRO A 124 -8.11 32.38 -4.33
N SER A 125 -6.80 32.30 -4.09
CA SER A 125 -6.10 33.17 -3.15
C SER A 125 -5.80 34.55 -3.73
N SER A 126 -5.82 34.66 -5.06
CA SER A 126 -5.71 35.90 -5.85
C SER A 126 -6.32 35.69 -7.25
N GLU A 127 -6.57 36.78 -7.98
CA GLU A 127 -7.09 36.74 -9.37
C GLU A 127 -6.11 36.12 -10.37
N ASP A 128 -4.81 36.05 -10.03
CA ASP A 128 -3.73 35.50 -10.86
C ASP A 128 -3.35 34.04 -10.52
N ASP A 129 -4.17 33.33 -9.73
CA ASP A 129 -3.86 31.95 -9.32
C ASP A 129 -4.09 30.92 -10.46
N VAL A 130 -3.12 30.85 -11.37
CA VAL A 130 -3.10 29.90 -12.50
C VAL A 130 -3.00 28.43 -12.03
N SER A 131 -2.73 28.19 -10.74
CA SER A 131 -2.61 26.84 -10.20
C SER A 131 -3.96 26.13 -10.05
N GLY A 132 -5.05 26.89 -9.89
CA GLY A 132 -6.41 26.37 -9.74
C GLY A 132 -6.90 25.55 -10.94
N PRO A 133 -6.86 26.08 -12.18
CA PRO A 133 -7.29 25.35 -13.37
C PRO A 133 -6.49 24.06 -13.61
N LEU A 134 -5.16 24.10 -13.46
CA LEU A 134 -4.31 22.91 -13.63
C LEU A 134 -4.60 21.88 -12.54
N GLN A 135 -4.74 22.30 -11.28
CA GLN A 135 -5.10 21.41 -10.18
C GLN A 135 -6.44 20.71 -10.45
N GLN A 136 -7.46 21.47 -10.87
CA GLN A 136 -8.77 20.92 -11.18
C GLN A 136 -8.70 19.92 -12.35
N GLN A 137 -7.91 20.22 -13.37
CA GLN A 137 -7.68 19.31 -14.50
C GLN A 137 -6.97 18.03 -14.04
N VAL A 138 -5.90 18.12 -13.26
CA VAL A 138 -5.18 16.97 -12.70
C VAL A 138 -6.11 16.09 -11.85
N ALA A 139 -6.86 16.69 -10.92
CA ALA A 139 -7.79 15.97 -10.06
C ALA A 139 -8.89 15.26 -10.86
N SER A 140 -9.43 15.93 -11.89
CA SER A 140 -10.42 15.35 -12.80
C SER A 140 -9.89 14.14 -13.57
N LEU A 141 -8.67 14.25 -14.12
CA LEU A 141 -8.01 13.16 -14.82
C LEU A 141 -7.78 11.96 -13.90
N LEU A 142 -7.22 12.20 -12.70
CA LEU A 142 -6.90 11.16 -11.72
C LEU A 142 -8.14 10.45 -11.15
N SER A 143 -9.28 11.14 -11.11
CA SER A 143 -10.51 10.64 -10.47
C SER A 143 -10.99 9.30 -11.01
N ALA A 144 -10.85 9.03 -12.31
CA ALA A 144 -11.30 7.75 -12.89
C ALA A 144 -10.49 6.57 -12.36
N SER A 145 -9.16 6.64 -12.45
CA SER A 145 -8.27 5.58 -11.96
C SER A 145 -8.34 5.41 -10.44
N VAL A 146 -8.57 6.49 -9.68
CA VAL A 146 -8.79 6.37 -8.22
C VAL A 146 -10.10 5.66 -7.91
N LYS A 147 -11.18 5.95 -8.66
CA LYS A 147 -12.45 5.21 -8.51
C LYS A 147 -12.28 3.72 -8.78
N GLU A 148 -11.52 3.36 -9.81
CA GLU A 148 -11.22 1.96 -10.11
C GLU A 148 -10.43 1.31 -8.98
N LEU A 149 -9.39 1.97 -8.45
CA LEU A 149 -8.63 1.46 -7.30
C LEU A 149 -9.52 1.25 -6.07
N VAL A 150 -10.38 2.22 -5.75
CA VAL A 150 -11.34 2.11 -4.63
C VAL A 150 -12.35 0.99 -4.86
N SER A 151 -12.77 0.77 -6.11
CA SER A 151 -13.65 -0.36 -6.46
C SER A 151 -12.96 -1.70 -6.23
N GLU A 152 -11.67 -1.80 -6.51
CA GLU A 152 -10.89 -3.01 -6.24
C GLU A 152 -10.63 -3.22 -4.73
N ILE A 153 -10.51 -2.14 -3.95
CA ILE A 153 -10.52 -2.21 -2.48
C ILE A 153 -11.85 -2.77 -1.98
N GLN A 154 -12.97 -2.21 -2.44
CA GLN A 154 -14.31 -2.68 -2.06
C GLN A 154 -14.52 -4.15 -2.44
N ARG A 155 -14.10 -4.57 -3.63
CA ARG A 155 -14.19 -5.96 -4.07
C ARG A 155 -13.45 -6.92 -3.13
N SER A 156 -12.28 -6.52 -2.62
CA SER A 156 -11.52 -7.32 -1.66
C SER A 156 -12.21 -7.42 -0.30
N ILE A 157 -12.88 -6.34 0.14
CA ILE A 157 -13.72 -6.33 1.35
C ILE A 157 -14.89 -7.29 1.17
N ASP A 158 -15.63 -7.17 0.07
CA ASP A 158 -16.79 -8.02 -0.24
C ASP A 158 -16.38 -9.49 -0.28
N TYR A 159 -15.27 -9.80 -0.95
CA TYR A 159 -14.71 -11.15 -0.99
C TYR A 159 -14.43 -11.69 0.43
N TYR A 160 -13.75 -10.92 1.28
CA TYR A 160 -13.47 -11.33 2.66
C TYR A 160 -14.75 -11.61 3.46
N GLN A 161 -15.76 -10.75 3.34
CA GLN A 161 -17.04 -10.88 4.05
C GLN A 161 -17.85 -12.09 3.59
N THR A 162 -17.72 -12.51 2.33
CA THR A 162 -18.38 -13.74 1.84
C THR A 162 -17.76 -15.03 2.36
N GLN A 163 -16.51 -14.99 2.85
CA GLN A 163 -15.83 -16.19 3.33
C GLN A 163 -16.21 -16.55 4.78
N GLY A 164 -17.43 -17.01 5.05
CA GLY A 164 -17.82 -17.53 6.38
C GLY A 164 -19.04 -16.83 6.98
N ALA A 165 -19.25 -16.95 8.30
CA ALA A 165 -20.39 -16.33 8.97
C ALA A 165 -20.21 -14.81 9.03
N ALA A 166 -21.11 -14.07 8.38
CA ALA A 166 -21.03 -12.62 8.21
C ALA A 166 -20.96 -11.82 9.53
N SER A 167 -21.43 -12.38 10.65
CA SER A 167 -21.45 -11.72 11.96
C SER A 167 -20.06 -11.48 12.56
N ASP A 168 -19.04 -12.23 12.13
CA ASP A 168 -17.70 -12.18 12.72
C ASP A 168 -16.69 -11.43 11.86
N LYS A 169 -17.09 -11.00 10.65
CA LYS A 169 -16.19 -10.44 9.63
C LYS A 169 -16.38 -8.94 9.42
N HIS A 170 -15.89 -8.16 10.37
CA HIS A 170 -15.76 -6.70 10.22
C HIS A 170 -14.30 -6.31 9.95
N ILE A 171 -14.10 -5.12 9.41
CA ILE A 171 -12.79 -4.48 9.23
C ILE A 171 -12.81 -3.20 10.07
N ASP A 172 -11.87 -3.07 11.00
CA ASP A 172 -11.81 -1.97 11.95
C ASP A 172 -11.26 -0.68 11.34
N ARG A 173 -10.26 -0.80 10.45
CA ARG A 173 -9.53 0.34 9.88
C ARG A 173 -8.82 -0.05 8.59
N ILE A 174 -8.59 0.96 7.76
CA ILE A 174 -7.74 0.90 6.56
C ILE A 174 -6.40 1.58 6.83
N PHE A 175 -5.31 0.88 6.56
CA PHE A 175 -3.96 1.42 6.51
C PHE A 175 -3.54 1.63 5.06
N LEU A 176 -3.05 2.82 4.72
CA LEU A 176 -2.51 3.12 3.40
C LEU A 176 -0.98 3.28 3.48
N CYS A 177 -0.25 2.59 2.61
CA CYS A 177 1.20 2.70 2.49
C CYS A 177 1.65 2.62 1.02
N GLY A 178 2.95 2.80 0.79
CA GLY A 178 3.52 2.98 -0.55
C GLY A 178 3.46 4.44 -1.03
N GLY A 179 4.31 4.78 -2.02
CA GLY A 179 4.49 6.17 -2.46
C GLY A 179 3.26 6.80 -3.07
N THR A 180 2.46 6.01 -3.78
CA THR A 180 1.24 6.52 -4.43
C THR A 180 0.15 6.88 -3.41
N MET A 181 0.16 6.27 -2.22
CA MET A 181 -0.79 6.58 -1.14
C MET A 181 -0.53 7.92 -0.45
N LEU A 182 0.55 8.61 -0.81
CA LEU A 182 0.84 9.98 -0.36
C LEU A 182 0.23 11.05 -1.27
N MET A 183 -0.42 10.64 -2.35
CA MET A 183 -1.11 11.57 -3.25
C MET A 183 -2.19 12.36 -2.49
N LYS A 184 -2.19 13.69 -2.63
CA LYS A 184 -3.12 14.55 -1.91
C LYS A 184 -4.58 14.18 -2.18
N GLY A 185 -5.37 14.12 -1.11
CA GLY A 185 -6.80 13.78 -1.16
C GLY A 185 -7.12 12.29 -1.20
N ILE A 186 -6.16 11.39 -1.45
CA ILE A 186 -6.46 9.95 -1.61
C ILE A 186 -7.03 9.32 -0.33
N ALA A 187 -6.46 9.61 0.83
CA ALA A 187 -6.92 9.05 2.11
C ALA A 187 -8.38 9.45 2.41
N GLY A 188 -8.69 10.74 2.31
CA GLY A 188 -10.05 11.26 2.51
C GLY A 188 -11.04 10.71 1.47
N TYR A 189 -10.60 10.52 0.22
CA TYR A 189 -11.43 9.91 -0.81
C TYR A 189 -11.77 8.45 -0.48
N VAL A 190 -10.77 7.64 -0.12
CA VAL A 190 -10.96 6.25 0.31
C VAL A 190 -11.92 6.19 1.51
N GLU A 191 -11.69 7.01 2.54
CA GLU A 191 -12.53 7.06 3.74
C GLU A 191 -13.98 7.43 3.39
N SER A 192 -14.18 8.44 2.53
CA SER A 192 -15.51 8.90 2.13
C SER A 192 -16.30 7.84 1.35
N ARG A 193 -15.61 6.95 0.63
CA ARG A 193 -16.21 5.92 -0.23
C ARG A 193 -16.43 4.61 0.52
N ILE A 194 -15.43 4.15 1.26
CA ILE A 194 -15.46 2.86 1.97
C ILE A 194 -16.16 2.98 3.34
N LYS A 195 -16.26 4.19 3.90
CA LYS A 195 -16.88 4.45 5.21
C LYS A 195 -16.20 3.72 6.37
N LEU A 196 -14.90 3.50 6.27
CA LEU A 196 -14.05 2.99 7.33
C LEU A 196 -12.96 4.01 7.67
N PRO A 197 -12.50 4.09 8.93
CA PRO A 197 -11.39 4.95 9.31
C PRO A 197 -10.16 4.66 8.44
N VAL A 198 -9.53 5.70 7.90
CA VAL A 198 -8.32 5.58 7.07
C VAL A 198 -7.13 6.22 7.78
N THR A 199 -5.96 5.60 7.71
CA THR A 199 -4.72 6.16 8.24
C THR A 199 -3.58 5.91 7.27
N ILE A 200 -2.80 6.94 6.95
CA ILE A 200 -1.50 6.75 6.28
C ILE A 200 -0.56 6.11 7.29
N PHE A 201 -0.10 4.90 6.97
CA PHE A 201 0.69 4.08 7.89
C PHE A 201 2.12 4.60 8.01
N ASN A 202 2.56 4.80 9.25
CA ASN A 202 3.95 5.07 9.57
C ASN A 202 4.63 3.81 10.13
N PRO A 203 5.53 3.17 9.36
CA PRO A 203 6.19 1.94 9.79
C PRO A 203 7.24 2.15 10.89
N PHE A 204 7.55 3.39 11.29
CA PHE A 204 8.56 3.70 12.29
C PHE A 204 8.01 4.04 13.68
N THR A 205 6.69 3.98 13.91
CA THR A 205 6.09 4.46 15.16
C THR A 205 6.58 3.75 16.43
N LYS A 206 6.96 2.48 16.32
CA LYS A 206 7.51 1.66 17.42
C LYS A 206 9.00 1.36 17.27
N ILE A 207 9.65 1.95 16.28
CA ILE A 207 11.08 1.77 16.02
C ILE A 207 11.82 2.96 16.62
N ALA A 208 12.70 2.68 17.59
CA ALA A 208 13.56 3.72 18.14
C ALA A 208 14.52 4.23 17.05
N PRO A 209 14.70 5.55 16.88
CA PRO A 209 15.72 6.07 15.98
C PRO A 209 17.10 5.57 16.44
N GLY A 210 17.93 5.16 15.49
CA GLY A 210 19.32 4.82 15.77
C GLY A 210 20.16 6.06 16.09
N ASN A 211 21.49 5.88 16.12
CA ASN A 211 22.43 6.96 16.40
C ASN A 211 22.48 8.07 15.33
N THR A 212 21.75 7.89 14.22
CA THR A 212 21.64 8.88 13.14
C THR A 212 20.24 9.47 13.14
N PRO A 213 20.08 10.77 13.43
CA PRO A 213 18.80 11.43 13.30
C PRO A 213 18.33 11.34 11.85
N VAL A 214 17.11 10.84 11.63
CA VAL A 214 16.42 11.04 10.35
C VAL A 214 15.88 12.47 10.38
N SER A 215 16.69 13.43 9.92
CA SER A 215 16.29 14.85 9.84
C SER A 215 16.05 15.28 8.41
N ASP A 216 15.37 14.44 7.62
CA ASP A 216 14.99 14.77 6.25
C ASP A 216 13.53 15.24 6.21
N PRO A 217 13.25 16.52 5.91
CA PRO A 217 11.90 17.05 5.74
C PRO A 217 11.13 16.36 4.60
N GLU A 218 11.83 15.75 3.64
CA GLU A 218 11.24 15.01 2.52
C GLU A 218 11.02 13.52 2.84
N PHE A 219 11.32 13.10 4.08
CA PHE A 219 11.19 11.71 4.48
C PHE A 219 9.73 11.23 4.44
N THR A 220 9.42 10.42 3.42
CA THR A 220 8.08 9.88 3.20
C THR A 220 7.96 8.48 3.77
N PHE A 221 7.71 8.41 5.09
CA PHE A 221 7.68 7.16 5.86
C PHE A 221 6.83 6.04 5.25
N ALA A 222 5.70 6.36 4.60
CA ALA A 222 4.77 5.38 4.06
C ALA A 222 5.38 4.51 2.95
N GLN A 223 6.43 5.00 2.26
CA GLN A 223 7.14 4.26 1.21
C GLN A 223 7.99 3.11 1.75
N TYR A 224 8.34 3.16 3.04
CA TYR A 224 9.29 2.23 3.66
C TYR A 224 8.63 1.02 4.32
N ALA A 225 7.31 0.83 4.20
CA ALA A 225 6.61 -0.27 4.86
C ALA A 225 7.20 -1.64 4.49
N VAL A 226 7.46 -1.89 3.19
CA VAL A 226 8.11 -3.13 2.74
C VAL A 226 9.52 -3.25 3.31
N ALA A 227 10.34 -2.19 3.24
CA ALA A 227 11.72 -2.22 3.72
C ALA A 227 11.81 -2.49 5.22
N VAL A 228 10.97 -1.82 6.02
CA VAL A 228 10.87 -2.05 7.46
C VAL A 228 10.42 -3.48 7.75
N GLY A 229 9.43 -3.97 7.01
CA GLY A 229 8.97 -5.35 7.08
C GLY A 229 10.08 -6.38 6.88
N LEU A 230 10.82 -6.24 5.78
CA LEU A 230 11.97 -7.08 5.46
C LEU A 230 13.05 -7.01 6.55
N ALA A 231 13.29 -5.84 7.14
CA ALA A 231 14.29 -5.66 8.20
C ALA A 231 13.94 -6.40 9.50
N THR A 232 12.67 -6.77 9.70
CA THR A 232 12.28 -7.61 10.85
C THR A 232 12.56 -9.11 10.63
N ARG A 233 12.85 -9.51 9.39
CA ARG A 233 13.08 -10.91 9.03
C ARG A 233 14.49 -11.37 9.42
N SER A 234 14.59 -12.62 9.86
CA SER A 234 15.83 -13.27 10.28
C SER A 234 15.99 -14.67 9.67
N LYS A 235 17.25 -15.10 9.48
CA LYS A 235 17.55 -16.41 8.89
C LYS A 235 16.86 -17.52 9.67
N GLY A 236 16.04 -18.32 8.99
CA GLY A 236 15.24 -19.40 9.60
C GLY A 236 13.77 -19.04 9.80
N ASP A 237 13.38 -17.77 9.58
CA ASP A 237 11.98 -17.38 9.55
C ASP A 237 11.23 -18.16 8.47
N THR A 238 10.13 -18.79 8.88
CA THR A 238 9.10 -19.36 8.00
C THR A 238 7.82 -18.54 8.16
N GLU A 239 6.95 -18.54 7.15
CA GLU A 239 5.62 -17.90 7.26
C GLU A 239 4.85 -18.50 8.45
N LYS A 240 4.22 -17.65 9.28
CA LYS A 240 3.59 -18.02 10.57
C LYS A 240 2.10 -18.36 10.49
#